data_AF-A0A9E1LKF3-F1
#
_entry.id   AF-A0A9E1LKF3-F1
#
_cell.length_a   1.000
_cell.length_b   1.000
_cell.length_c   1.000
_cell.angle_alpha   90.00
_cell.angle_beta   90.00
_cell.angle_gamma   90.00
#
_symmetry.space_group_name_H-M   'P 1'
#
loop_
_entity.id
_entity.type
_entity.pdbx_description
1 polymer ?
#
loop_
_entity_poly.entity_id
_entity_poly.type
_entity_poly.pdbx_seq_one_letter_code
_entity_poly.pdbx_strand_id
1 'polypeptide(L)'
;MTDNKLPLTNINTWIRFAYMVLFTVLLMAARLVISLVVIVQFALVLLTGNDNENLRNLGQGLGKWVYQTLMFLTFNANDKPFPFNEWPVVDPSEGYEVRSPEQVEDAEFVEVDEADDIDDGDVPSFTDGDSEPEKDK
;
A
#
# COMPACT_ATOMS: atom_id res chain seq x y z
N MET A 1 1.97 -5.33 55.18
CA MET A 1 0.66 -5.65 54.58
C MET A 1 0.60 -4.88 53.27
N THR A 2 0.88 -5.56 52.16
CA THR A 2 0.77 -4.96 50.83
C THR A 2 -0.72 -4.89 50.51
N ASP A 3 -1.30 -3.70 50.55
CA ASP A 3 -2.65 -3.47 50.03
C ASP A 3 -2.62 -3.74 48.53
N ASN A 4 -2.92 -4.98 48.15
CA ASN A 4 -3.09 -5.40 46.77
C ASN A 4 -4.37 -4.78 46.21
N LYS A 5 -4.32 -3.49 45.89
CA LYS A 5 -5.37 -2.83 45.11
C LYS A 5 -5.40 -3.52 43.75
N LEU A 6 -6.36 -4.43 43.57
CA LEU A 6 -6.57 -5.16 42.33
C LEU A 6 -6.60 -4.16 41.16
N PRO A 7 -5.91 -4.43 40.05
CA PRO A 7 -5.90 -3.53 38.88
C PRO A 7 -7.30 -3.30 38.29
N LEU A 8 -8.27 -4.15 38.66
CA LEU A 8 -9.69 -4.07 38.31
C LEU A 8 -10.37 -2.79 38.79
N THR A 9 -9.87 -2.13 39.85
CA THR A 9 -10.47 -0.89 40.38
C THR A 9 -9.84 0.37 39.77
N ASN A 10 -8.92 0.24 38.80
CA ASN A 10 -8.31 1.40 38.16
C ASN A 10 -9.27 2.06 37.17
N ILE A 11 -9.77 3.24 37.54
CA ILE A 11 -10.70 4.03 36.73
C ILE A 11 -10.15 4.34 35.32
N ASN A 12 -8.83 4.51 35.16
CA ASN A 12 -8.23 4.79 33.86
C ASN A 12 -8.36 3.61 32.89
N THR A 13 -8.30 2.38 33.40
CA THR A 13 -8.49 1.16 32.60
C THR A 13 -9.93 1.09 32.07
N TRP A 14 -10.91 1.39 32.91
CA TRP A 14 -12.33 1.41 32.51
C TRP A 14 -12.65 2.55 31.54
N ILE A 15 -12.05 3.73 31.74
CA ILE A 15 -12.16 4.85 30.80
C ILE A 15 -11.58 4.45 29.44
N ARG A 16 -10.38 3.83 29.41
CA ARG A 16 -9.79 3.32 28.17
C ARG A 16 -10.71 2.29 27.51
N PHE A 17 -11.28 1.37 28.28
CA PHE A 17 -12.23 0.38 27.76
C PHE A 17 -13.48 1.04 27.15
N ALA A 18 -14.03 2.09 27.77
CA ALA A 18 -15.16 2.84 27.20
C ALA A 18 -14.79 3.46 25.84
N TYR A 19 -13.59 4.03 25.71
CA TYR A 19 -13.07 4.50 24.42
C TYR A 19 -12.89 3.35 23.42
N MET A 20 -12.46 2.16 23.85
CA MET A 20 -12.34 1.01 22.96
C MET A 20 -13.68 0.58 22.37
N VAL A 21 -14.73 0.56 23.18
CA VAL A 21 -16.09 0.27 22.71
C VAL A 21 -16.54 1.34 21.70
N LEU A 22 -16.35 2.62 22.02
CA LEU A 22 -16.67 3.72 21.11
C LEU A 22 -15.94 3.60 19.76
N PHE A 23 -14.63 3.39 19.78
CA PHE A 23 -13.82 3.25 18.57
C PHE A 23 -14.17 2.01 17.76
N THR A 24 -14.60 0.92 18.41
CA THR A 24 -15.12 -0.25 17.70
C THR A 24 -16.38 0.08 16.90
N VAL A 25 -17.30 0.86 17.47
CA VAL A 25 -18.49 1.35 16.74
C VAL A 25 -18.08 2.28 15.59
N LEU A 26 -17.12 3.19 15.81
CA LEU A 26 -16.61 4.07 14.76
C LEU A 26 -15.95 3.28 13.62
N LEU A 27 -15.22 2.20 13.92
CA LEU A 27 -14.65 1.31 12.88
C LEU A 27 -15.74 0.66 12.03
N MET A 28 -16.89 0.29 12.62
CA MET A 28 -18.02 -0.23 11.85
C MET A 28 -18.57 0.83 10.88
N ALA A 29 -18.71 2.08 11.33
CA ALA A 29 -19.11 3.19 10.47
C ALA A 29 -18.08 3.47 9.38
N ALA A 30 -16.79 3.52 9.73
CA ALA A 30 -15.70 3.72 8.78
C ALA A 30 -15.67 2.64 7.70
N ARG A 31 -15.96 1.38 8.04
CA ARG A 31 -16.10 0.29 7.06
C ARG A 31 -17.18 0.60 6.00
N LEU A 32 -18.33 1.15 6.41
CA LEU A 32 -19.39 1.56 5.47
C LEU A 32 -18.93 2.72 4.59
N VAL A 33 -18.27 3.73 5.18
CA VAL A 33 -17.75 4.89 4.44
C VAL A 33 -16.70 4.47 3.43
N ILE A 34 -15.72 3.64 3.82
CA ILE A 34 -14.70 3.10 2.91
C ILE A 34 -15.36 2.33 1.76
N SER A 35 -16.35 1.48 2.04
CA SER A 35 -17.07 0.73 1.00
C SER A 35 -17.73 1.69 0.00
N LEU A 36 -18.36 2.76 0.49
CA LEU A 36 -18.97 3.78 -0.36
C LEU A 36 -17.93 4.51 -1.21
N VAL A 37 -16.81 4.94 -0.62
CA VAL A 37 -15.72 5.62 -1.32
C VAL A 37 -15.18 4.75 -2.46
N VAL A 38 -14.97 3.45 -2.22
CA VAL A 38 -14.51 2.51 -3.25
C VAL A 38 -15.50 2.42 -4.41
N ILE A 39 -16.80 2.25 -4.12
CA ILE A 39 -17.84 2.14 -5.16
C ILE A 39 -17.92 3.41 -6.00
N VAL A 40 -17.93 4.58 -5.35
CA VAL A 40 -18.02 5.86 -6.04
C VAL A 40 -16.76 6.13 -6.86
N GLN A 41 -15.57 5.88 -6.31
CA GLN A 41 -14.31 6.06 -7.05
C GLN A 41 -14.29 5.20 -8.30
N PHE A 42 -14.68 3.93 -8.17
CA PHE A 42 -14.72 3.00 -9.29
C PHE A 42 -15.73 3.45 -10.36
N ALA A 43 -16.92 3.92 -9.95
CA ALA A 43 -17.90 4.46 -10.89
C ALA A 43 -17.39 5.72 -11.61
N LEU A 44 -16.69 6.62 -10.93
CA LEU A 44 -16.11 7.83 -11.54
C LEU A 44 -15.04 7.49 -12.57
N VAL A 45 -14.17 6.54 -12.25
CA VAL A 45 -13.14 6.04 -13.19
C VAL A 45 -13.80 5.43 -14.43
N LEU A 46 -14.88 4.66 -14.28
CA LEU A 46 -15.58 4.07 -15.43
C LEU A 46 -16.24 5.13 -16.34
N LEU A 47 -16.74 6.21 -15.76
CA LEU A 47 -17.46 7.25 -16.52
C LEU A 47 -16.53 8.33 -17.09
N THR A 48 -15.46 8.66 -16.37
CA THR A 48 -14.58 9.82 -16.66
C THR A 48 -13.18 9.39 -17.12
N GLY A 49 -12.78 8.15 -16.84
CA GLY A 49 -11.41 7.66 -17.08
C GLY A 49 -10.37 8.16 -16.07
N ASN A 50 -10.77 8.98 -15.10
CA ASN A 50 -9.91 9.55 -14.07
C ASN A 50 -10.53 9.36 -12.69
N ASP A 51 -9.70 9.24 -11.68
CA ASP A 51 -10.07 9.14 -10.29
C ASP A 51 -10.31 10.55 -9.68
N ASN A 52 -11.06 10.62 -8.57
CA ASN A 52 -11.32 11.90 -7.91
C ASN A 52 -10.34 12.14 -6.75
N GLU A 53 -9.60 13.24 -6.79
CA GLU A 53 -8.60 13.60 -5.79
C GLU A 53 -9.18 13.72 -4.37
N ASN A 54 -10.36 14.31 -4.20
CA ASN A 54 -10.97 14.47 -2.87
C ASN A 54 -11.33 13.11 -2.25
N LEU A 55 -11.91 12.20 -3.05
CA LEU A 55 -12.24 10.84 -2.60
C LEU A 55 -10.97 10.02 -2.35
N ARG A 56 -9.93 10.20 -3.16
CA ARG A 56 -8.62 9.57 -2.95
C ARG A 56 -8.00 10.01 -1.62
N ASN A 57 -7.96 11.32 -1.36
CA ASN A 57 -7.46 11.89 -0.12
C ASN A 57 -8.28 11.43 1.09
N LEU A 58 -9.61 11.39 0.97
CA LEU A 58 -10.50 10.85 2.01
C LEU A 58 -10.19 9.38 2.29
N GLY A 59 -10.03 8.56 1.26
CA GLY A 59 -9.69 7.14 1.38
C GLY A 59 -8.34 6.91 2.07
N GLN A 60 -7.32 7.69 1.72
CA GLN A 60 -6.01 7.62 2.36
C GLN A 60 -6.08 8.04 3.84
N GLY A 61 -6.78 9.13 4.14
CA GLY A 61 -7.01 9.58 5.52
C GLY A 61 -7.76 8.54 6.35
N LEU A 62 -8.82 7.93 5.80
CA LEU A 62 -9.57 6.85 6.44
C LEU A 62 -8.69 5.62 6.69
N GLY A 63 -7.86 5.23 5.74
CA GLY A 63 -6.92 4.11 5.91
C GLY A 63 -5.94 4.35 7.06
N LYS A 64 -5.32 5.54 7.11
CA LYS A 64 -4.43 5.93 8.21
C LYS A 64 -5.16 5.98 9.55
N TRP A 65 -6.39 6.51 9.57
CA TRP A 65 -7.21 6.59 10.77
C TRP A 65 -7.59 5.20 11.30
N VAL A 66 -7.95 4.26 10.42
CA VAL A 66 -8.23 2.86 10.79
C VAL A 66 -6.99 2.23 11.43
N TYR A 67 -5.81 2.41 10.83
CA TYR A 67 -4.55 1.92 11.38
C TYR A 67 -4.29 2.46 12.80
N GLN A 68 -4.37 3.78 12.98
CA GLN A 68 -4.18 4.42 14.29
C GLN A 68 -5.18 3.91 15.33
N THR A 69 -6.45 3.72 14.92
CA THR A 69 -7.50 3.19 15.78
C THR A 69 -7.21 1.76 16.22
N LEU A 70 -6.78 0.90 15.29
CA LEU A 70 -6.39 -0.47 15.63
C LEU A 70 -5.18 -0.50 16.58
N MET A 71 -4.19 0.38 16.37
CA MET A 71 -3.04 0.50 17.29
C MET A 71 -3.48 0.92 18.70
N PHE A 72 -4.43 1.84 18.83
CA PHE A 72 -5.00 2.22 20.13
C PHE A 72 -5.78 1.06 20.79
N LEU A 73 -6.65 0.39 20.03
CA LEU A 73 -7.47 -0.73 20.52
C LEU A 73 -6.62 -1.93 20.98
N THR A 74 -5.53 -2.19 20.29
CA THR A 74 -4.62 -3.32 20.56
C THR A 74 -3.52 -2.98 21.57
N PHE A 75 -3.63 -1.84 22.27
CA PHE A 75 -2.66 -1.38 23.27
C PHE A 75 -1.27 -1.08 22.72
N ASN A 76 -1.10 -0.99 21.40
CA ASN A 76 0.17 -0.61 20.78
C ASN A 76 0.38 0.91 20.74
N ALA A 77 -0.69 1.71 20.95
CA ALA A 77 -0.62 3.15 21.07
C ALA A 77 -1.42 3.65 22.29
N ASN A 78 -0.96 4.75 22.91
CA ASN A 78 -1.67 5.40 24.01
C ASN A 78 -2.51 6.61 23.58
N ASP A 79 -2.16 7.19 22.44
CA ASP A 79 -2.88 8.33 21.88
C ASP A 79 -4.19 7.89 21.24
N LYS A 80 -5.26 8.65 21.53
CA LYS A 80 -6.60 8.41 20.98
C LYS A 80 -6.68 9.05 19.59
N PRO A 81 -7.12 8.37 18.53
CA PRO A 81 -7.24 9.01 17.21
C PRO A 81 -8.40 10.03 17.17
N PHE A 82 -8.56 10.69 16.01
CA PHE A 82 -9.72 11.54 15.71
C PHE A 82 -11.03 10.86 16.13
N PRO A 83 -11.98 11.57 16.78
CA PRO A 83 -12.09 13.03 16.92
C PRO A 83 -11.35 13.65 18.11
N PHE A 84 -10.59 12.86 18.87
CA PHE A 84 -9.90 13.37 20.07
C PHE A 84 -8.47 13.87 19.80
N ASN A 85 -7.97 13.61 18.58
CA ASN A 85 -6.73 14.16 18.02
C ASN A 85 -7.00 14.59 16.58
N GLU A 86 -5.99 15.16 15.95
CA GLU A 86 -6.05 15.62 14.57
C GLU A 86 -6.35 14.48 13.59
N TRP A 87 -7.02 14.83 12.49
CA TRP A 87 -7.23 13.92 11.37
C TRP A 87 -5.88 13.60 10.71
N PRO A 88 -5.64 12.36 10.26
CA PRO A 88 -4.36 11.99 9.67
C PRO A 88 -3.99 12.86 8.47
N VAL A 89 -2.73 13.29 8.42
CA VAL A 89 -2.17 14.00 7.27
C VAL A 89 -2.16 13.05 6.07
N VAL A 90 -2.64 13.53 4.93
CA VAL A 90 -2.64 12.81 3.65
C VAL A 90 -1.37 13.16 2.87
N ASP A 91 -0.79 12.16 2.22
CA ASP A 91 0.36 12.35 1.33
C ASP A 91 -0.13 12.53 -0.11
N PRO A 92 0.44 13.48 -0.86
CA PRO A 92 0.16 13.61 -2.29
C PRO A 92 0.38 12.28 -3.00
N SER A 93 -0.56 11.91 -3.86
CA SER A 93 -0.45 10.73 -4.73
C SER A 93 -0.77 11.13 -6.15
N GLU A 94 -0.11 10.50 -7.12
CA GLU A 94 -0.27 10.82 -8.55
C GLU A 94 -1.66 10.44 -9.10
N GLY A 95 -2.40 9.57 -8.40
CA GLY A 95 -3.74 9.17 -8.81
C GLY A 95 -3.78 8.01 -9.79
N TYR A 96 -4.96 7.78 -10.35
CA TYR A 96 -5.21 6.76 -11.36
C TYR A 96 -5.91 7.39 -12.56
N GLU A 97 -5.30 7.22 -13.73
CA GLU A 97 -5.87 7.62 -15.01
C GLU A 97 -5.82 6.42 -15.96
N VAL A 98 -6.90 6.21 -16.70
CA VAL A 98 -6.97 5.18 -17.74
C VAL A 98 -6.05 5.61 -18.89
N ARG A 99 -4.98 4.84 -19.13
CA ARG A 99 -4.08 5.08 -20.26
C ARG A 99 -4.85 4.91 -21.58
N SER A 100 -4.85 5.94 -22.43
CA SER A 100 -5.34 5.82 -23.80
C SER A 100 -4.41 4.88 -24.59
N PRO A 101 -4.96 4.01 -25.45
CA PRO A 101 -4.19 3.00 -26.19
C PRO A 101 -3.16 3.58 -27.19
N GLU A 102 -3.13 4.89 -27.44
CA GLU A 102 -2.16 5.52 -28.36
C GLU A 102 -0.71 5.52 -27.84
N GLN A 103 -0.45 5.29 -26.54
CA GLN A 103 0.91 5.34 -25.98
C GLN A 103 1.71 4.02 -26.11
N VAL A 104 1.20 3.03 -26.85
CA VAL A 104 1.90 1.74 -27.04
C VAL A 104 2.72 1.71 -28.34
N GLU A 105 2.61 2.72 -29.22
CA GLU A 105 3.42 2.81 -30.44
C GLU A 105 4.83 3.40 -30.21
N ASP A 106 5.05 4.14 -29.13
CA ASP A 106 6.36 4.73 -28.77
C ASP A 106 7.24 3.79 -27.94
N ALA A 107 6.99 2.47 -27.99
CA ALA A 107 8.06 1.53 -27.70
C ALA A 107 9.02 1.61 -28.90
N GLU A 108 9.92 2.59 -28.83
CA GLU A 108 11.07 2.75 -29.72
C GLU A 108 11.71 1.38 -29.91
N PHE A 109 11.41 0.74 -31.04
CA PHE A 109 12.22 -0.36 -31.53
C PHE A 109 13.59 0.25 -31.72
N VAL A 110 14.49 -0.05 -30.78
CA VAL A 110 15.92 0.16 -31.01
C VAL A 110 16.25 -0.77 -32.17
N GLU A 111 16.21 -0.24 -33.39
CA GLU A 111 16.97 -0.81 -34.48
C GLU A 111 18.41 -0.81 -33.96
N VAL A 112 18.91 -2.00 -33.63
CA VAL A 112 20.33 -2.20 -33.41
C VAL A 112 20.94 -1.84 -34.76
N ASP A 113 21.46 -0.62 -34.88
CA ASP A 113 22.41 -0.30 -35.93
C ASP A 113 23.45 -1.43 -35.86
N GLU A 114 23.49 -2.22 -36.92
CA GLU A 114 24.47 -3.27 -37.14
C GLU A 114 25.82 -2.57 -37.31
N ALA A 115 26.34 -2.07 -36.19
CA ALA A 115 27.63 -1.45 -36.08
C ALA A 115 28.64 -2.59 -36.17
N ASP A 116 29.37 -2.53 -37.27
CA ASP A 116 30.58 -3.28 -37.60
C ASP A 116 31.37 -3.71 -36.34
N ASP A 117 31.81 -4.97 -36.38
CA ASP A 117 32.73 -5.65 -35.45
C ASP A 117 32.14 -6.13 -34.10
N ILE A 118 31.22 -7.09 -34.14
CA ILE A 118 31.18 -8.11 -33.07
C ILE A 118 32.39 -9.03 -33.30
N ASP A 119 33.46 -8.82 -32.52
CA ASP A 119 34.50 -9.83 -32.33
C ASP A 119 33.85 -11.03 -31.62
N ASP A 120 33.52 -12.07 -32.38
CA ASP A 120 32.95 -13.35 -31.91
C ASP A 120 33.82 -14.04 -30.82
N GLY A 121 34.99 -13.48 -30.48
CA GLY A 121 35.93 -13.99 -29.48
C GLY A 121 35.56 -13.79 -28.01
N ASP A 122 34.64 -12.86 -27.69
CA ASP A 122 34.31 -12.52 -26.28
C ASP A 122 32.97 -13.05 -25.77
N VAL A 123 32.28 -13.91 -26.55
CA VAL A 123 31.14 -14.67 -26.02
C VAL A 123 31.68 -15.82 -25.17
N PRO A 124 31.48 -15.84 -23.85
CA PRO A 124 31.91 -16.96 -23.04
C PRO A 124 31.07 -18.17 -23.44
N SER A 125 31.70 -19.14 -24.11
CA SER A 125 31.08 -20.45 -24.35
C SER A 125 30.73 -21.04 -22.99
N PHE A 126 29.44 -20.98 -22.63
CA PHE A 126 28.91 -21.62 -21.42
C PHE A 126 28.91 -23.16 -21.54
N THR A 127 29.39 -23.70 -22.67
CA THR A 127 29.47 -25.13 -22.97
C THR A 127 30.89 -25.54 -23.32
N ASP A 128 31.86 -25.30 -22.43
CA ASP A 128 33.14 -26.00 -22.45
C ASP A 128 33.24 -26.94 -21.25
N GLY A 129 32.79 -28.17 -21.48
CA GLY A 129 32.80 -29.28 -20.53
C GLY A 129 32.64 -30.59 -21.29
N ASP A 130 33.77 -31.27 -21.51
CA ASP A 130 33.98 -32.57 -22.16
C ASP A 130 34.05 -32.62 -23.69
N SER A 131 35.20 -32.23 -24.20
CA SER A 131 35.83 -32.96 -25.31
C SER A 131 37.32 -33.16 -25.02
N GLU A 132 37.65 -34.32 -24.47
CA GLU A 132 39.00 -34.89 -24.42
C GLU A 132 39.04 -36.15 -25.32
N PRO A 133 40.19 -36.58 -25.82
CA PRO A 133 40.71 -36.11 -27.09
C PRO A 133 40.80 -37.21 -28.16
N GLU A 134 40.95 -36.74 -29.38
CA GLU A 134 41.35 -37.44 -30.59
C GLU A 134 42.49 -38.46 -30.35
N LYS A 135 42.27 -39.71 -30.76
CA LYS A 135 43.37 -40.62 -31.13
C LYS A 135 43.23 -40.96 -32.59
N ASP A 136 44.11 -40.34 -33.35
CA ASP A 136 44.52 -40.73 -34.69
C ASP A 136 44.98 -42.21 -34.75
N LYS A 137 44.70 -42.80 -35.91
CA LYS A 137 45.26 -44.00 -36.55
C LYS A 137 44.54 -45.34 -36.42
#